data_AF-A0A3N0YNU9-F1
#
_entry.id   AF-A0A3N0YNU9-F1
#
_cell.length_a   1.000
_cell.length_b   1.000
_cell.length_c   1.000
_cell.angle_alpha   90.00
_cell.angle_beta   90.00
_cell.angle_gamma   90.00
#
_symmetry.space_group_name_H-M   'P 1'
#
loop_
_entity.id
_entity.type
_entity.pdbx_description
1 polymer ?
#
loop_
_entity_poly.entity_id
_entity_poly.type
_entity_poly.pdbx_seq_one_letter_code
_entity_poly.pdbx_strand_id
1 'polypeptide(L)'
;MVSYRGYRTCDPQLGFKRWECNRPHAPHAPIKFSEKFQRYSAFSLGYEFHVGQEYYYISSDSDDEPQPTEPDYTLRPNIKIDDLDDYDNPEVPKLEKSISGSSPSRDRLLLTVASLFFIALSVS
;
A
#
# COMPACT_ATOMS: atom_id res chain seq x y z
N MET A 1 4.95 4.56 -6.31
CA MET A 1 5.15 3.10 -6.20
C MET A 1 6.25 2.72 -7.15
N VAL A 2 7.26 1.99 -6.68
CA VAL A 2 8.51 1.75 -7.40
C VAL A 2 8.87 0.28 -7.44
N SER A 3 9.77 -0.08 -8.36
CA SER A 3 10.43 -1.38 -8.37
C SER A 3 11.38 -1.56 -7.18
N TYR A 4 11.82 -2.79 -6.92
CA TYR A 4 12.84 -3.08 -5.89
C TYR A 4 14.11 -2.23 -6.06
N ARG A 5 14.58 -2.07 -7.31
CA ARG A 5 15.75 -1.22 -7.59
C ARG A 5 15.47 0.24 -7.25
N GLY A 6 14.31 0.76 -7.66
CA GLY A 6 13.90 2.13 -7.33
C GLY A 6 13.78 2.37 -5.82
N TYR A 7 13.32 1.38 -5.07
CA TYR A 7 13.31 1.44 -3.60
C TYR A 7 14.73 1.49 -3.01
N ARG A 8 15.64 0.65 -3.51
CA ARG A 8 17.03 0.61 -3.02
C ARG A 8 17.83 1.86 -3.36
N THR A 9 17.50 2.55 -4.45
CA THR A 9 18.20 3.78 -4.88
C THR A 9 17.40 5.06 -4.61
N CYS A 10 16.24 4.96 -3.96
CA CYS A 10 15.29 6.07 -3.78
C CYS A 10 14.96 6.84 -5.08
N ASP A 11 14.89 6.12 -6.22
CA ASP A 11 14.65 6.72 -7.54
C ASP A 11 13.16 6.60 -7.94
N PRO A 12 12.40 7.71 -7.95
CA PRO A 12 10.98 7.71 -8.30
C PRO A 12 10.72 7.48 -9.79
N GLN A 13 11.74 7.62 -10.65
CA GLN A 13 11.59 7.38 -12.09
C GLN A 13 11.45 5.89 -12.42
N LEU A 14 11.89 5.00 -11.52
CA LEU A 14 11.77 3.55 -11.66
C LEU A 14 10.40 3.01 -11.18
N GLY A 15 9.35 3.79 -11.41
CA GLY A 15 7.99 3.52 -10.95
C GLY A 15 6.96 4.51 -11.49
N PHE A 16 5.85 4.64 -10.76
CA PHE A 16 4.77 5.58 -11.09
C PHE A 16 4.22 6.27 -9.85
N LYS A 17 3.73 7.51 -10.01
CA LYS A 17 3.09 8.27 -8.93
C LYS A 17 1.79 7.59 -8.52
N ARG A 18 1.67 7.23 -7.24
CA ARG A 18 0.50 6.49 -6.71
C ARG A 18 -0.52 7.40 -6.03
N TRP A 19 -0.03 8.35 -5.24
CA TRP A 19 -0.80 9.36 -4.52
C TRP A 19 0.01 10.66 -4.49
N GLU A 20 -0.67 11.75 -4.14
CA GLU A 20 -0.06 13.08 -4.03
C GLU A 20 -0.58 13.77 -2.79
N CYS A 21 0.30 14.13 -1.86
CA CYS A 21 -0.04 14.83 -0.64
C CYS A 21 -0.07 16.35 -0.87
N ASN A 22 -1.08 16.85 -1.59
CA ASN A 22 -1.17 18.26 -1.97
C ASN A 22 -2.12 19.11 -1.09
N ARG A 23 -2.57 18.58 0.05
CA ARG A 23 -3.49 19.28 0.97
C ARG A 23 -2.95 19.28 2.41
N PRO A 24 -1.92 20.08 2.71
CA PRO A 24 -1.34 20.14 4.05
C PRO A 24 -2.29 20.73 5.11
N HIS A 25 -3.09 21.74 4.74
CA HIS A 25 -3.99 22.47 5.66
C HIS A 25 -5.46 22.04 5.53
N ALA A 26 -5.71 20.73 5.47
CA ALA A 26 -7.07 20.22 5.34
C ALA A 26 -7.92 20.57 6.59
N PRO A 27 -9.12 21.14 6.43
CA PRO A 27 -9.87 21.79 7.52
C PRO A 27 -10.44 20.83 8.58
N HIS A 28 -10.53 19.53 8.30
CA HIS A 28 -11.18 18.56 9.18
C HIS A 28 -10.28 17.39 9.60
N ALA A 29 -9.43 16.91 8.70
CA ALA A 29 -8.50 15.81 8.95
C ALA A 29 -7.42 15.76 7.87
N PRO A 30 -6.23 15.19 8.17
CA PRO A 30 -5.21 14.92 7.16
C PRO A 30 -5.75 14.11 5.98
N ILE A 31 -5.18 14.34 4.80
CA ILE A 31 -5.54 13.57 3.61
C ILE A 31 -5.22 12.08 3.83
N LYS A 32 -6.22 11.22 3.62
CA LYS A 32 -6.08 9.77 3.78
C LYS A 32 -6.20 9.07 2.45
N PHE A 33 -5.16 8.33 2.10
CA PHE A 33 -5.20 7.38 1.00
C PHE A 33 -5.43 5.97 1.53
N SER A 34 -6.11 5.14 0.75
CA SER A 34 -6.32 3.73 1.06
C SER A 34 -5.89 2.90 -0.13
N GLU A 35 -5.14 1.84 0.14
CA GLU A 35 -4.74 0.84 -0.83
C GLU A 35 -5.48 -0.46 -0.52
N LYS A 36 -5.98 -1.12 -1.55
CA LYS A 36 -6.63 -2.42 -1.40
C LYS A 36 -5.82 -3.49 -2.10
N PHE A 37 -5.29 -4.44 -1.33
CA PHE A 37 -4.59 -5.61 -1.85
C PHE A 37 -5.61 -6.60 -2.45
N GLN A 38 -5.80 -6.53 -3.76
CA GLN A 38 -6.70 -7.41 -4.49
C GLN A 38 -6.05 -7.91 -5.77
N ARG A 39 -6.36 -9.15 -6.17
CA ARG A 39 -5.81 -9.78 -7.39
C ARG A 39 -6.37 -9.19 -8.67
N TYR A 40 -7.60 -8.68 -8.64
CA TYR A 40 -8.26 -8.12 -9.81
C TYR A 40 -8.78 -6.73 -9.47
N SER A 41 -8.43 -5.76 -10.31
CA SER A 41 -8.95 -4.41 -10.20
C SER A 41 -10.19 -4.25 -11.07
N ALA A 42 -11.24 -3.64 -10.52
CA ALA A 42 -12.42 -3.24 -11.31
C ALA A 42 -12.19 -1.97 -12.13
N PHE A 43 -11.04 -1.30 -11.95
CA PHE A 43 -10.69 -0.04 -12.58
C PHE A 43 -9.41 -0.18 -13.40
N SER A 44 -9.38 0.39 -14.60
CA SER A 44 -8.21 0.33 -15.50
C SER A 44 -6.94 0.97 -14.93
N LEU A 45 -7.08 1.91 -14.00
CA LEU A 45 -5.97 2.57 -13.30
C LEU A 45 -5.68 1.96 -11.92
N GLY A 46 -6.44 0.93 -11.51
CA GLY A 46 -6.18 0.24 -10.25
C GLY A 46 -5.06 -0.78 -10.41
N TYR A 47 -4.32 -1.00 -9.34
CA TYR A 47 -3.19 -1.92 -9.31
C TYR A 47 -3.64 -3.33 -8.87
N GLU A 48 -3.01 -4.37 -9.43
CA GLU A 48 -3.31 -5.77 -9.14
C GLU A 48 -2.18 -6.41 -8.35
N PHE A 49 -2.53 -6.98 -7.19
CA PHE A 49 -1.58 -7.57 -6.25
C PHE A 49 -1.60 -9.10 -6.34
N HIS A 50 -0.41 -9.69 -6.45
CA HIS A 50 -0.21 -11.13 -6.51
C HIS A 50 0.43 -11.65 -5.23
N VAL A 51 0.07 -12.88 -4.88
CA VAL A 51 0.63 -13.57 -3.72
C VAL A 51 2.11 -13.89 -4.00
N GLY A 52 2.97 -13.66 -3.02
CA GLY A 52 4.41 -13.92 -3.13
C GLY A 52 5.19 -12.83 -3.87
N GLN A 53 4.55 -11.73 -4.26
CA GLN A 53 5.23 -10.54 -4.77
C GLN A 53 5.38 -9.48 -3.68
N GLU A 54 6.49 -8.76 -3.74
CA GLU A 54 6.78 -7.62 -2.86
C GLU A 54 6.56 -6.32 -3.62
N TYR A 55 6.06 -5.32 -2.91
CA TYR A 55 5.63 -4.05 -3.49
C TYR A 55 6.18 -2.89 -2.67
N TYR A 56 6.75 -1.91 -3.36
CA TYR A 56 7.57 -0.88 -2.72
C TYR A 56 7.01 0.52 -2.96
N TYR A 57 7.03 1.32 -1.90
CA TYR A 57 6.63 2.72 -1.91
C TYR A 57 7.78 3.59 -1.40
N ILE A 58 7.94 4.74 -2.04
CA ILE A 58 8.84 5.82 -1.61
C ILE A 58 8.05 7.13 -1.72
N SER A 59 8.43 8.13 -0.92
CA SER A 59 7.95 9.50 -1.00
C SER A 59 9.10 10.41 -1.39
N SER A 60 8.81 11.45 -2.16
CA SER A 60 9.71 12.54 -2.46
C SER A 60 8.96 13.84 -2.24
N ASP A 61 9.63 14.85 -1.73
CA ASP A 61 9.06 16.19 -1.64
C ASP A 61 8.91 16.78 -3.05
N SER A 62 7.86 17.56 -3.27
CA SER A 62 7.63 18.22 -4.56
C SER A 62 8.51 19.46 -4.75
N ASP A 63 9.12 19.93 -3.65
CA ASP A 63 9.75 21.23 -3.56
C ASP A 63 11.25 21.05 -3.29
N ASP A 64 12.02 20.78 -4.34
CA ASP A 64 13.47 21.04 -4.35
C ASP A 64 13.74 22.57 -4.42
N GLU A 65 13.15 23.34 -3.48
CA GLU A 65 13.60 24.70 -3.19
C GLU A 65 14.19 24.68 -1.79
N PRO A 66 15.51 24.94 -1.60
CA PRO A 66 16.11 24.96 -0.28
C PRO A 66 15.66 26.22 0.45
N GLN A 67 14.44 26.20 0.98
CA GLN A 67 14.00 27.18 1.95
C GLN A 67 14.59 26.78 3.31
N PRO A 68 15.28 27.69 4.01
CA PRO A 68 15.80 27.41 5.34
C PRO A 68 14.62 27.32 6.30
N THR A 69 14.08 26.13 6.48
CA THR A 69 13.07 25.87 7.50
C THR A 69 13.77 25.72 8.85
N GLU A 70 13.57 26.76 9.68
CA GLU A 70 13.61 26.70 11.14
C GLU A 70 13.23 25.31 11.65
N PRO A 71 14.02 24.69 12.53
CA PRO A 71 13.72 23.35 12.95
C PRO A 71 12.66 23.37 14.05
N ASP A 72 11.40 23.22 13.66
CA ASP A 72 10.34 22.92 14.61
C ASP A 72 10.38 21.42 14.93
N TYR A 73 11.41 21.02 15.68
CA TYR A 73 11.46 19.68 16.27
C TYR A 73 10.38 19.63 17.35
N THR A 74 9.19 19.14 17.00
CA THR A 74 8.21 18.73 18.02
C THR A 74 8.66 17.41 18.66
N LEU A 75 9.77 17.47 19.38
CA LEU A 75 10.19 16.42 20.30
C LEU A 75 9.15 16.35 21.42
N ARG A 76 8.47 15.22 21.54
CA ARG A 76 7.80 14.84 22.79
C ARG A 76 8.84 14.95 23.92
N PRO A 77 8.50 15.47 25.12
CA PRO A 77 9.50 15.99 26.06
C PRO A 77 10.38 14.94 26.79
N ASN A 78 10.47 13.68 26.34
CA ASN A 78 11.13 12.61 27.10
C ASN A 78 11.71 11.46 26.25
N ILE A 79 12.54 11.76 25.25
CA ILE A 79 13.45 10.76 24.67
C ILE A 79 14.88 11.22 24.93
N LYS A 80 15.60 10.42 25.72
CA LYS A 80 17.03 10.61 26.02
C LYS A 80 17.81 10.27 24.75
N ILE A 81 18.70 11.17 24.37
CA ILE A 81 19.57 11.07 23.20
C ILE A 81 20.76 10.19 23.60
N ASP A 82 20.61 8.87 23.51
CA ASP A 82 21.74 7.94 23.57
C ASP A 82 21.63 6.81 22.50
N ASP A 83 20.62 6.85 21.62
CA ASP A 83 20.39 5.79 20.61
C ASP A 83 20.46 6.35 19.17
N LEU A 84 21.51 7.14 18.85
CA LEU A 84 21.79 7.55 17.46
C LEU A 84 22.68 6.56 16.70
N ASP A 85 23.03 5.44 17.33
CA ASP A 85 23.99 4.46 16.79
C ASP A 85 23.28 3.26 16.12
N ASP A 86 21.95 3.16 16.23
CA ASP A 86 21.14 2.07 15.64
C ASP A 86 20.44 2.51 14.33
N TYR A 87 21.16 3.26 13.49
CA TYR A 87 20.69 3.69 12.17
C TYR A 87 21.36 2.90 11.04
N ASP A 88 21.56 1.60 11.23
CA ASP A 88 22.13 0.73 10.19
C ASP A 88 21.43 -0.63 10.08
N ASN A 89 20.11 -0.65 10.31
CA ASN A 89 19.30 -1.80 9.93
C ASN A 89 17.88 -1.34 9.51
N PRO A 90 17.59 -1.21 8.20
CA PRO A 90 16.21 -1.14 7.75
C PRO A 90 15.63 -2.55 7.88
N GLU A 91 15.28 -2.95 9.10
CA GLU A 91 14.44 -4.11 9.33
C GLU A 91 13.11 -3.79 8.63
N VAL A 92 12.90 -4.43 7.48
CA VAL A 92 11.70 -4.26 6.66
C VAL A 92 10.49 -4.39 7.57
N PRO A 93 9.65 -3.36 7.71
CA PRO A 93 8.46 -3.46 8.55
C PRO A 93 7.64 -4.64 8.03
N LYS A 94 7.57 -5.72 8.82
CA LYS A 94 6.80 -6.90 8.46
C LYS A 94 5.36 -6.44 8.27
N LEU A 95 4.90 -6.53 7.02
CA LEU A 95 3.52 -6.24 6.65
C LEU A 95 2.61 -7.10 7.54
N GLU A 96 2.07 -6.49 8.58
CA GLU A 96 1.14 -7.12 9.47
C GLU A 96 -0.04 -7.62 8.63
N LYS A 97 -0.24 -8.94 8.71
CA LYS A 97 -1.08 -9.80 7.85
C LYS A 97 -2.13 -8.99 7.08
N SER A 98 -1.86 -8.78 5.80
CA SER A 98 -2.92 -8.47 4.85
C SER A 98 -3.97 -9.58 4.98
N ILE A 99 -5.17 -9.21 5.45
CA ILE A 99 -6.31 -10.10 5.45
C ILE A 99 -6.54 -10.46 3.98
N SER A 100 -6.14 -11.68 3.62
CA SER A 100 -6.51 -12.30 2.36
C SER A 100 -8.01 -12.54 2.46
N GLY A 101 -8.79 -11.54 2.05
CA GLY A 101 -10.20 -11.74 1.79
C GLY A 101 -10.30 -12.69 0.61
N SER A 102 -10.52 -13.98 0.88
CA SER A 102 -11.00 -14.92 -0.13
C SER A 102 -12.26 -14.31 -0.74
N SER A 103 -12.18 -13.92 -2.01
CA SER A 103 -13.32 -13.32 -2.73
C SER A 103 -14.47 -14.33 -2.76
N PRO A 104 -15.62 -14.06 -2.09
CA PRO A 104 -16.72 -15.03 -1.98
C PRO A 104 -17.46 -15.29 -3.31
N SER A 105 -17.17 -14.53 -4.36
CA SER A 105 -18.00 -14.50 -5.57
C SER A 105 -17.82 -15.71 -6.49
N ARG A 106 -16.65 -16.37 -6.47
CA ARG A 106 -16.37 -17.49 -7.38
C ARG A 106 -16.88 -18.83 -6.85
N ASP A 107 -16.71 -19.10 -5.57
CA ASP A 107 -17.14 -20.38 -4.97
C ASP A 107 -18.67 -20.50 -5.00
N ARG A 108 -19.37 -19.39 -4.77
CA ARG A 108 -20.83 -19.35 -4.77
C ARG A 108 -21.41 -19.57 -6.18
N LEU A 109 -20.73 -19.08 -7.22
CA LEU A 109 -21.12 -19.32 -8.62
C LEU A 109 -20.95 -20.79 -9.00
N LEU A 110 -19.81 -21.39 -8.65
CA LEU A 110 -19.54 -22.81 -8.94
C LEU A 110 -20.48 -23.74 -8.18
N LEU A 111 -20.78 -23.45 -6.91
CA LEU A 111 -21.77 -24.18 -6.11
C LEU A 111 -23.18 -24.08 -6.71
N THR A 112 -23.56 -22.92 -7.24
CA THR A 112 -24.88 -22.70 -7.87
C THR A 112 -25.00 -23.43 -9.20
N VAL A 113 -23.94 -23.44 -10.01
CA VAL A 113 -23.92 -24.17 -11.30
C VAL A 113 -23.93 -25.69 -11.05
N ALA A 114 -23.15 -26.17 -10.07
CA ALA A 114 -23.13 -27.58 -9.70
C ALA A 114 -24.50 -28.04 -9.17
N SER A 115 -25.16 -27.26 -8.31
CA SER A 115 -26.48 -27.63 -7.78
C SER A 115 -27.54 -27.68 -8.87
N LEU A 116 -27.56 -26.72 -9.81
CA LEU A 116 -28.47 -26.75 -10.96
C LEU A 116 -28.24 -27.97 -11.86
N PHE A 117 -26.98 -28.36 -12.06
CA PHE A 117 -26.64 -29.54 -12.86
C PHE A 117 -27.12 -30.84 -12.20
N PHE A 118 -26.94 -30.99 -10.88
CA PHE A 118 -27.44 -32.15 -10.15
C PHE A 118 -28.97 -32.23 -10.13
N ILE A 119 -29.65 -31.09 -10.01
CA ILE A 119 -31.12 -31.03 -10.08
C ILE A 119 -31.58 -31.49 -11.47
N ALA A 120 -30.94 -31.03 -12.54
CA ALA A 120 -31.27 -31.43 -13.90
C ALA A 120 -31.08 -32.94 -14.15
N LEU A 121 -30.03 -33.55 -13.56
CA LEU A 121 -29.80 -34.99 -13.64
C LEU A 121 -30.82 -35.82 -12.83
N SER A 122 -31.38 -35.27 -11.76
CA SER A 122 -32.38 -35.97 -10.94
C SER A 122 -33.80 -35.98 -11.53
N VAL A 123 -34.04 -35.16 -12.56
CA VAL A 123 -35.34 -35.02 -13.23
C VAL A 123 -35.36 -35.74 -14.59
N SER A 124 -34.22 -36.30 -15.03
CA SER A 124 -34.10 -37.13 -16.24
C SER A 124 -34.11 -38.62 -15.88
#